data_AF-A0A418GLB2-F1
#
_entry.id   AF-A0A418GLB2-F1
#
_cell.length_a   1.000
_cell.length_b   1.000
_cell.length_c   1.000
_cell.angle_alpha   90.00
_cell.angle_beta   90.00
_cell.angle_gamma   90.00
#
_symmetry.space_group_name_H-M   'P 1'
#
loop_
_entity.id
_entity.type
_entity.pdbx_description
1 polymer ?
#
loop_
_entity_poly.entity_id
_entity_poly.type
_entity_poly.pdbx_seq_one_letter_code
_entity_poly.pdbx_strand_id
1 'polypeptide(L)'
;LNGLFQGMGVGPSFITIANWFPRRERGRVGAFWNISHNIGGGIVAPIVGAAFALLGSEHWQSASYIVPACVAIVFAVIVLILGKGSPHQEGLPSLEEMMPEEKVVLNTRQTVKAPENMSAFQIFCTYVLRNKNAWYVSLVDVFVYMVRFGMISWLPIYLLTVKHFSKEQMSVAFLFFEWAAIPSTLLAGWLSDKLFKGRRMPLAMICMALIFICLIGYWKSESLFMVTIFAAIVGCLIYVPQFLASVQTMEIVPSFAVGSAVGLRGFMSYIFGASLGTSLFGIMVDHIGWHGGFYLLGCGIICCIIFCWLSHRGAIELERHRAAYIKEH
;
A
#
# COMPACT_ATOMS: atom_id res chain seq x y z
N LEU A 1 1.22 -17.81 -12.21
CA LEU A 1 -0.23 -18.12 -12.14
C LEU A 1 -0.91 -17.38 -10.99
N ASN A 2 -0.57 -17.65 -9.72
CA ASN A 2 -1.21 -17.05 -8.55
C ASN A 2 -1.28 -15.50 -8.59
N GLY A 3 -0.17 -14.82 -8.91
CA GLY A 3 -0.15 -13.36 -9.00
C GLY A 3 -1.09 -12.76 -10.05
N LEU A 4 -1.34 -13.45 -11.16
CA LEU A 4 -2.28 -12.98 -12.20
C LEU A 4 -3.71 -12.96 -11.65
N PHE A 5 -4.13 -14.02 -10.96
CA PHE A 5 -5.46 -14.10 -10.36
C PHE A 5 -5.64 -13.12 -9.19
N GLN A 6 -4.62 -12.93 -8.36
CA GLN A 6 -4.67 -11.94 -7.27
C GLN A 6 -4.82 -10.50 -7.79
N GLY A 7 -4.21 -10.17 -8.92
CA GLY A 7 -4.32 -8.86 -9.56
C GLY A 7 -5.73 -8.51 -10.03
N MET A 8 -6.58 -9.51 -10.33
CA MET A 8 -7.94 -9.29 -10.84
C MET A 8 -8.90 -8.74 -9.78
N GLY A 9 -8.63 -8.93 -8.49
CA GLY A 9 -9.58 -8.56 -7.42
C GLY A 9 -9.66 -7.06 -7.10
N VAL A 10 -8.55 -6.33 -7.24
CA VAL A 10 -8.44 -4.92 -6.80
C VAL A 10 -9.33 -3.99 -7.62
N GLY A 11 -9.29 -4.12 -8.96
CA GLY A 11 -10.03 -3.24 -9.87
C GLY A 11 -11.55 -3.24 -9.65
N PRO A 12 -12.22 -4.40 -9.74
CA PRO A 12 -13.66 -4.52 -9.49
C PRO A 12 -14.08 -4.03 -8.10
N SER A 13 -13.24 -4.25 -7.08
CA SER A 13 -13.51 -3.77 -5.72
C SER A 13 -13.59 -2.25 -5.65
N PHE A 14 -12.64 -1.53 -6.26
CA PHE A 14 -12.66 -0.07 -6.31
C PHE A 14 -13.82 0.48 -7.12
N ILE A 15 -14.20 -0.17 -8.23
CA ILE A 15 -15.35 0.22 -9.04
C ILE A 15 -16.64 0.09 -8.22
N THR A 16 -16.80 -1.01 -7.49
CA THR A 16 -17.96 -1.24 -6.62
C THR A 16 -18.04 -0.15 -5.55
N ILE A 17 -16.94 0.14 -4.86
CA ILE A 17 -16.90 1.23 -3.87
C ILE A 17 -17.26 2.58 -4.50
N ALA A 18 -16.77 2.87 -5.70
CA ALA A 18 -17.07 4.12 -6.39
C ALA A 18 -18.56 4.25 -6.78
N ASN A 19 -19.21 3.14 -7.13
CA ASN A 19 -20.63 3.13 -7.52
C ASN A 19 -21.58 3.23 -6.33
N TRP A 20 -21.18 2.71 -5.16
CA TRP A 20 -22.03 2.67 -3.98
C TRP A 20 -21.83 3.84 -3.01
N PHE A 21 -20.64 4.46 -2.97
CA PHE A 21 -20.31 5.47 -1.97
C PHE A 21 -19.97 6.85 -2.57
N PRO A 22 -20.52 7.94 -1.99
CA PRO A 22 -20.23 9.31 -2.41
C PRO A 22 -18.78 9.70 -2.09
N ARG A 23 -18.22 10.66 -2.84
CA ARG A 23 -16.79 11.01 -2.75
C ARG A 23 -16.37 11.43 -1.35
N ARG A 24 -17.24 12.10 -0.60
CA ARG A 24 -16.96 12.48 0.81
C ARG A 24 -16.70 11.28 1.71
N GLU A 25 -17.29 10.12 1.41
CA GLU A 25 -17.15 8.90 2.21
C GLU A 25 -16.11 7.92 1.67
N ARG A 26 -15.68 8.08 0.41
CA ARG A 26 -14.68 7.20 -0.22
C ARG A 26 -13.35 7.15 0.52
N GLY A 27 -12.96 8.22 1.24
CA GLY A 27 -11.78 8.19 2.10
C GLY A 27 -11.91 7.18 3.24
N ARG A 28 -13.05 7.16 3.93
CA ARG A 28 -13.34 6.21 5.02
C ARG A 28 -13.48 4.78 4.51
N VAL A 29 -14.21 4.59 3.41
CA VAL A 29 -14.41 3.26 2.81
C VAL A 29 -13.11 2.72 2.21
N GLY A 30 -12.30 3.59 1.59
CA GLY A 30 -10.97 3.24 1.09
C GLY A 30 -10.00 2.84 2.20
N ALA A 31 -10.08 3.47 3.38
CA ALA A 31 -9.32 3.03 4.55
C ALA A 31 -9.76 1.63 5.02
N PHE A 32 -11.07 1.35 5.07
CA PHE A 32 -11.58 0.02 5.39
C PHE A 32 -11.15 -1.04 4.38
N TRP A 33 -11.17 -0.70 3.09
CA TRP A 33 -10.63 -1.56 2.03
C TRP A 33 -9.13 -1.84 2.25
N ASN A 34 -8.35 -0.84 2.67
CA ASN A 34 -6.92 -1.03 2.96
C ASN A 34 -6.69 -2.00 4.14
N ILE A 35 -7.49 -1.87 5.20
CA ILE A 35 -7.45 -2.75 6.38
C ILE A 35 -7.67 -4.22 6.00
N SER A 36 -8.45 -4.51 4.96
CA SER A 36 -8.68 -5.89 4.50
C SER A 36 -7.37 -6.62 4.14
N HIS A 37 -6.35 -5.90 3.65
CA HIS A 37 -5.03 -6.49 3.37
C HIS A 37 -4.34 -6.93 4.65
N ASN A 38 -4.36 -6.10 5.69
CA ASN A 38 -3.73 -6.43 6.98
C ASN A 38 -4.48 -7.55 7.71
N ILE A 39 -5.81 -7.53 7.70
CA ILE A 39 -6.63 -8.60 8.28
C ILE A 39 -6.36 -9.92 7.55
N GLY A 40 -6.36 -9.90 6.21
CA GLY A 40 -6.08 -11.08 5.39
C GLY A 40 -4.69 -11.64 5.66
N GLY A 41 -3.65 -10.80 5.73
CA GLY A 41 -2.30 -11.25 6.06
C GLY A 41 -2.16 -11.77 7.50
N GLY A 42 -2.77 -11.09 8.46
CA GLY A 42 -2.67 -11.41 9.88
C GLY A 42 -3.44 -12.66 10.30
N ILE A 43 -4.56 -13.00 9.64
CA ILE A 43 -5.39 -14.16 10.00
C ILE A 43 -4.84 -15.49 9.45
N VAL A 44 -3.98 -15.46 8.44
CA VAL A 44 -3.40 -16.66 7.83
C VAL A 44 -2.59 -17.47 8.85
N ALA A 45 -1.76 -16.80 9.67
CA ALA A 45 -0.94 -17.49 10.67
C ALA A 45 -1.78 -18.26 11.72
N PRO A 46 -2.82 -17.67 12.34
CA PRO A 46 -3.76 -18.41 13.18
C PRO A 46 -4.47 -19.56 12.47
N ILE A 47 -4.92 -19.38 11.22
CA ILE A 47 -5.59 -20.43 10.44
C ILE A 47 -4.65 -21.62 10.23
N VAL A 48 -3.42 -21.36 9.79
CA VAL A 48 -2.41 -22.40 9.58
C VAL A 48 -2.02 -23.05 10.91
N GLY A 49 -1.87 -22.28 11.98
CA GLY A 49 -1.59 -22.81 13.33
C GLY A 49 -2.69 -23.75 13.84
N ALA A 50 -3.96 -23.38 13.66
CA ALA A 50 -5.09 -24.23 13.99
C ALA A 50 -5.14 -25.49 13.11
N ALA A 51 -4.81 -25.36 11.82
CA ALA A 51 -4.72 -26.49 10.91
C ALA A 51 -3.65 -27.50 11.34
N PHE A 52 -2.48 -27.03 11.76
CA PHE A 52 -1.43 -27.89 12.31
C PHE A 52 -1.86 -28.59 13.62
N ALA A 53 -2.61 -27.89 14.48
CA ALA A 53 -3.12 -28.48 15.71
C ALA A 53 -4.15 -29.61 15.46
N LEU A 54 -4.92 -29.53 14.37
CA LEU A 54 -5.94 -30.51 14.02
C LEU A 54 -5.41 -31.68 13.16
N LEU A 55 -4.53 -31.39 12.18
CA LEU A 55 -4.06 -32.35 11.18
C LEU A 55 -2.72 -33.01 11.54
N GLY A 56 -2.03 -32.49 12.56
CA GLY A 56 -0.69 -32.90 12.95
C GLY A 56 0.41 -32.38 12.01
N SER A 57 1.66 -32.43 12.47
CA SER A 57 2.83 -31.94 11.73
C SER A 57 3.19 -32.78 10.50
N GLU A 58 2.71 -34.02 10.43
CA GLU A 58 2.92 -34.94 9.30
C GLU A 58 2.28 -34.41 7.99
N HIS A 59 1.17 -33.68 8.09
CA HIS A 59 0.41 -33.16 6.94
C HIS A 59 0.66 -31.68 6.66
N TRP A 60 1.92 -31.23 6.72
CA TRP A 60 2.29 -29.82 6.59
C TRP A 60 1.80 -29.16 5.29
N GLN A 61 1.74 -29.91 4.17
CA GLN A 61 1.24 -29.41 2.90
C GLN A 61 -0.26 -29.09 2.98
N SER A 62 -1.03 -30.00 3.58
CA SER A 62 -2.47 -29.83 3.77
C SER A 62 -2.77 -28.67 4.72
N ALA A 63 -2.04 -28.59 5.84
CA ALA A 63 -2.20 -27.54 6.83
C ALA A 63 -1.83 -26.14 6.29
N SER A 64 -0.78 -26.05 5.46
CA SER A 64 -0.26 -24.76 4.99
C SER A 64 -0.90 -24.26 3.70
N TYR A 65 -1.34 -25.16 2.80
CA TYR A 65 -1.86 -24.77 1.48
C TYR A 65 -3.34 -25.08 1.29
N ILE A 66 -3.78 -26.29 1.66
CA ILE A 66 -5.16 -26.73 1.38
C ILE A 66 -6.14 -26.01 2.30
N VAL A 67 -5.87 -25.97 3.61
CA VAL A 67 -6.78 -25.34 4.57
C VAL A 67 -7.01 -23.84 4.28
N PRO A 68 -5.96 -23.01 4.09
CA PRO A 68 -6.17 -21.62 3.71
C PRO A 68 -6.88 -21.45 2.36
N ALA A 69 -6.63 -22.34 1.39
CA ALA A 69 -7.33 -22.31 0.10
C ALA A 69 -8.83 -22.63 0.25
N CYS A 70 -9.20 -23.63 1.08
CA CYS A 70 -10.59 -23.94 1.38
C CYS A 70 -11.30 -22.77 2.05
N VAL A 71 -10.65 -22.11 3.03
CA VAL A 71 -11.21 -20.91 3.68
C VAL A 71 -11.40 -19.79 2.65
N ALA A 72 -10.43 -19.56 1.76
CA ALA A 72 -10.54 -18.56 0.70
C ALA A 72 -11.70 -18.86 -0.26
N ILE A 73 -11.94 -20.14 -0.61
CA ILE A 73 -13.08 -20.55 -1.44
C ILE A 73 -14.41 -20.25 -0.73
N VAL A 74 -14.52 -20.54 0.58
CA VAL A 74 -15.72 -20.21 1.36
C VAL A 74 -16.01 -18.70 1.31
N PHE A 75 -15.00 -17.86 1.54
CA PHE A 75 -15.15 -16.41 1.40
C PHE A 75 -15.52 -15.98 -0.02
N ALA A 76 -14.93 -16.60 -1.05
CA ALA A 76 -15.29 -16.32 -2.43
C ALA A 76 -16.76 -16.65 -2.73
N VAL A 77 -17.26 -17.78 -2.24
CA VAL A 77 -18.68 -18.17 -2.38
C VAL A 77 -19.59 -17.19 -1.65
N ILE A 78 -19.23 -16.77 -0.43
CA ILE A 78 -19.97 -15.75 0.32
C ILE A 78 -20.05 -14.44 -0.48
N VAL A 79 -18.94 -14.00 -1.07
CA VAL A 79 -18.90 -12.79 -1.90
C VAL A 79 -19.71 -12.96 -3.18
N LEU A 80 -19.75 -14.14 -3.79
CA LEU A 80 -20.59 -14.41 -4.97
C LEU A 80 -22.09 -14.40 -4.65
N ILE A 81 -22.48 -14.83 -3.45
CA ILE A 81 -23.89 -14.86 -3.03
C ILE A 81 -24.36 -13.49 -2.52
N LEU A 82 -23.52 -12.78 -1.75
CA LEU A 82 -23.88 -11.51 -1.10
C LEU A 82 -23.46 -10.28 -1.91
N GLY A 83 -22.53 -10.43 -2.86
CA GLY A 83 -22.00 -9.35 -3.67
C GLY A 83 -23.06 -8.77 -4.58
N LYS A 84 -23.49 -7.55 -4.27
CA LYS A 84 -24.45 -6.81 -5.09
C LYS A 84 -23.77 -6.11 -6.26
N GLY A 85 -24.49 -6.03 -7.37
CA GLY A 85 -24.05 -5.34 -8.58
C GLY A 85 -23.97 -3.83 -8.40
N SER A 86 -23.95 -3.08 -9.51
CA SER A 86 -24.13 -1.63 -9.43
C SER A 86 -25.52 -1.29 -8.85
N PRO A 87 -25.72 -0.13 -8.21
CA PRO A 87 -27.04 0.27 -7.72
C PRO A 87 -28.14 0.12 -8.80
N HIS A 88 -27.80 0.44 -10.05
CA HIS A 88 -28.69 0.29 -11.20
C HIS A 88 -29.08 -1.17 -11.48
N GLN A 89 -28.15 -2.12 -11.35
CA GLN A 89 -28.42 -3.55 -11.49
C GLN A 89 -29.31 -4.09 -10.36
N GLU A 90 -29.27 -3.45 -9.19
CA GLU A 90 -30.11 -3.77 -8.03
C GLU A 90 -31.47 -3.03 -8.07
N GLY A 91 -31.78 -2.31 -9.14
CA GLY A 91 -33.02 -1.55 -9.29
C GLY A 91 -33.07 -0.22 -8.52
N LEU A 92 -31.92 0.26 -8.02
CA LEU A 92 -31.79 1.56 -7.39
C LEU A 92 -31.37 2.63 -8.42
N PRO A 93 -31.83 3.89 -8.26
CA PRO A 93 -31.32 5.00 -9.05
C PRO A 93 -29.80 5.10 -8.91
N SER A 94 -29.13 5.63 -9.93
CA SER A 94 -27.68 5.78 -9.90
C SER A 94 -27.27 6.73 -8.76
N LEU A 95 -26.05 6.56 -8.24
CA LEU A 95 -25.53 7.43 -7.17
C LEU A 95 -25.58 8.92 -7.57
N GLU A 96 -25.44 9.21 -8.87
CA GLU A 96 -25.55 10.55 -9.43
C GLU A 96 -26.97 11.14 -9.38
N GLU A 97 -28.00 10.31 -9.45
CA GLU A 97 -29.40 10.70 -9.34
C GLU A 97 -29.85 10.80 -7.88
N MET A 98 -29.28 9.96 -7.01
CA MET A 98 -29.54 9.98 -5.56
C MET A 98 -28.90 11.19 -4.87
N MET A 99 -27.79 11.73 -5.39
CA MET A 99 -27.06 12.85 -4.78
C MET A 99 -26.69 13.96 -5.78
N PRO A 100 -27.68 14.73 -6.30
CA PRO A 100 -27.44 15.77 -7.31
C PRO A 100 -26.57 16.93 -6.80
N GLU A 101 -26.51 17.17 -5.49
CA GLU A 101 -25.68 18.22 -4.87
C GLU A 101 -24.18 17.97 -5.05
N GLU A 102 -23.75 16.70 -5.14
CA GLU A 102 -22.35 16.34 -5.38
C GLU A 102 -21.94 16.61 -6.85
N LYS A 103 -22.89 16.52 -7.80
CA LYS A 103 -22.73 16.94 -9.20
C LYS A 103 -22.42 18.44 -9.31
N VAL A 104 -23.04 19.28 -8.48
CA VAL A 104 -22.81 20.73 -8.46
C VAL A 104 -21.39 21.05 -7.96
N VAL A 105 -20.94 20.41 -6.87
CA VAL A 105 -19.56 20.57 -6.35
C VAL A 105 -18.50 20.13 -7.35
N LEU A 106 -18.80 19.12 -8.17
CA LEU A 106 -17.92 18.64 -9.25
C LEU A 106 -17.80 19.63 -10.41
N ASN A 107 -18.89 20.30 -10.79
CA ASN A 107 -18.85 21.34 -11.82
C ASN A 107 -18.10 22.59 -11.36
N THR A 108 -18.10 22.91 -10.06
CA THR A 108 -17.40 24.10 -9.52
C THR A 108 -15.89 23.88 -9.34
N ARG A 109 -15.42 22.65 -9.04
CA ARG A 109 -13.99 22.32 -8.98
C ARG A 109 -13.46 21.96 -10.37
N GLN A 110 -13.26 22.96 -11.24
CA GLN A 110 -12.60 22.89 -12.57
C GLN A 110 -12.07 21.48 -12.94
N THR A 111 -12.96 20.58 -13.34
CA THR A 111 -12.55 19.30 -13.91
C THR A 111 -12.20 19.58 -15.35
N VAL A 112 -10.90 19.56 -15.68
CA VAL A 112 -10.45 19.44 -17.07
C VAL A 112 -11.24 18.26 -17.66
N LYS A 113 -12.14 18.55 -18.61
CA LYS A 113 -12.95 17.50 -19.26
C LYS A 113 -12.01 16.44 -19.81
N ALA A 114 -12.35 15.18 -19.60
CA ALA A 114 -11.66 14.09 -20.27
C ALA A 114 -11.70 14.36 -21.79
N PRO A 115 -10.57 14.26 -22.51
CA PRO A 115 -10.60 14.47 -23.95
C PRO A 115 -11.55 13.44 -24.57
N GLU A 116 -12.64 13.91 -25.20
CA GLU A 116 -13.73 13.04 -25.71
C GLU A 116 -13.24 12.02 -26.77
N ASN A 117 -12.05 12.24 -27.35
CA ASN A 117 -11.48 11.44 -28.44
C ASN A 117 -10.16 10.72 -28.10
N MET A 118 -9.72 10.68 -26.85
CA MET A 118 -8.47 9.97 -26.51
C MET A 118 -8.71 8.56 -25.99
N SER A 119 -7.96 7.60 -26.54
CA SER A 119 -7.95 6.23 -26.02
C SER A 119 -7.29 6.17 -24.64
N ALA A 120 -7.62 5.15 -23.84
CA ALA A 120 -7.01 4.95 -22.52
C ALA A 120 -5.47 4.88 -22.57
N PHE A 121 -4.91 4.31 -23.64
CA PHE A 121 -3.47 4.24 -23.88
C PHE A 121 -2.88 5.62 -24.20
N GLN A 122 -3.56 6.44 -25.00
CA GLN A 122 -3.14 7.81 -25.28
C GLN A 122 -3.18 8.67 -24.03
N ILE A 123 -4.22 8.54 -23.20
CA ILE A 123 -4.32 9.21 -21.90
C ILE A 123 -3.13 8.82 -21.01
N PHE A 124 -2.82 7.52 -20.94
CA PHE A 124 -1.69 7.01 -20.18
C PHE A 124 -0.35 7.60 -20.66
N CYS A 125 -0.04 7.52 -21.95
CA CYS A 125 1.21 8.02 -22.50
C CYS A 125 1.36 9.55 -22.34
N THR A 126 0.25 10.27 -22.49
CA THR A 126 0.28 11.75 -22.53
C THR A 126 0.25 12.38 -21.15
N TYR A 127 -0.61 11.87 -20.24
CA TYR A 127 -0.85 12.48 -18.94
C TYR A 127 -0.15 11.78 -17.78
N VAL A 128 0.26 10.52 -17.95
CA VAL A 128 0.95 9.76 -16.90
C VAL A 128 2.42 9.59 -17.22
N LEU A 129 2.79 8.96 -18.34
CA LEU A 129 4.19 8.66 -18.66
C LEU A 129 5.05 9.93 -18.87
N ARG A 130 4.48 11.00 -19.41
CA ARG A 130 5.19 12.28 -19.57
C ARG A 130 5.23 13.13 -18.29
N ASN A 131 4.44 12.78 -17.28
CA ASN A 131 4.36 13.56 -16.05
C ASN A 131 5.48 13.17 -15.08
N LYS A 132 6.46 14.06 -14.90
CA LYS A 132 7.60 13.86 -13.98
C LYS A 132 7.15 13.57 -12.54
N ASN A 133 6.08 14.21 -12.08
CA ASN A 133 5.56 14.01 -10.73
C ASN A 133 4.94 12.62 -10.55
N ALA A 134 4.33 12.06 -11.61
CA ALA A 134 3.80 10.70 -11.58
C ALA A 134 4.92 9.68 -11.41
N TRP A 135 6.08 9.91 -12.02
CA TRP A 135 7.28 9.10 -11.83
C TRP A 135 7.88 9.24 -10.43
N TYR A 136 7.98 10.45 -9.87
CA TYR A 136 8.49 10.63 -8.51
C TYR A 136 7.65 9.87 -7.50
N VAL A 137 6.31 9.98 -7.58
CA VAL A 137 5.42 9.23 -6.68
C VAL A 137 5.50 7.72 -6.92
N SER A 138 5.62 7.28 -8.18
CA SER A 138 5.80 5.86 -8.48
C SER A 138 7.09 5.30 -7.90
N LEU A 139 8.19 6.07 -7.95
CA LEU A 139 9.48 5.68 -7.38
C LEU A 139 9.49 5.70 -5.86
N VAL A 140 8.78 6.65 -5.21
CA VAL A 140 8.53 6.56 -3.75
C VAL A 140 7.93 5.20 -3.42
N ASP A 141 6.91 4.81 -4.17
CA ASP A 141 6.15 3.59 -3.94
C ASP A 141 7.00 2.32 -4.16
N VAL A 142 7.88 2.31 -5.17
CA VAL A 142 8.89 1.25 -5.37
C VAL A 142 9.72 1.04 -4.11
N PHE A 143 10.30 2.09 -3.54
CA PHE A 143 11.18 1.94 -2.38
C PHE A 143 10.42 1.63 -1.09
N VAL A 144 9.22 2.18 -0.90
CA VAL A 144 8.35 1.80 0.22
C VAL A 144 8.02 0.30 0.15
N TYR A 145 7.65 -0.20 -1.04
CA TYR A 145 7.37 -1.62 -1.23
C TYR A 145 8.61 -2.49 -1.09
N MET A 146 9.77 -2.01 -1.52
CA MET A 146 11.03 -2.71 -1.31
C MET A 146 11.32 -2.93 0.17
N VAL A 147 11.16 -1.91 1.00
CA VAL A 147 11.35 -2.04 2.45
C VAL A 147 10.25 -2.92 3.07
N ARG A 148 9.00 -2.79 2.60
CA ARG A 148 7.87 -3.55 3.14
C ARG A 148 8.02 -5.04 2.87
N PHE A 149 8.21 -5.39 1.60
CA PHE A 149 8.39 -6.77 1.19
C PHE A 149 9.71 -7.37 1.66
N GLY A 150 10.76 -6.55 1.79
CA GLY A 150 12.01 -6.98 2.40
C GLY A 150 11.85 -7.33 3.87
N MET A 151 11.21 -6.46 4.65
CA MET A 151 10.97 -6.74 6.06
C MET A 151 10.01 -7.91 6.24
N ILE A 152 8.83 -7.93 5.63
CA ILE A 152 7.84 -9.00 5.84
C ILE A 152 8.38 -10.39 5.45
N SER A 153 9.14 -10.49 4.36
CA SER A 153 9.59 -11.79 3.83
C SER A 153 10.78 -12.35 4.60
N TRP A 154 11.68 -11.47 5.03
CA TRP A 154 12.94 -11.88 5.66
C TRP A 154 12.92 -11.79 7.19
N LEU A 155 11.97 -11.06 7.80
CA LEU A 155 11.80 -10.95 9.25
C LEU A 155 11.72 -12.34 9.92
N PRO A 156 10.85 -13.28 9.50
CA PRO A 156 10.78 -14.60 10.14
C PRO A 156 12.10 -15.37 10.06
N ILE A 157 12.71 -15.39 8.88
CA ILE A 157 13.94 -16.14 8.61
C ILE A 157 15.09 -15.55 9.43
N TYR A 158 15.23 -14.23 9.46
CA TYR A 158 16.28 -13.55 10.22
C TYR A 158 16.16 -13.82 11.74
N LEU A 159 14.95 -13.75 12.29
CA LEU A 159 14.71 -14.01 13.70
C LEU A 159 15.05 -15.45 14.11
N LEU A 160 14.72 -16.43 13.25
CA LEU A 160 15.02 -17.84 13.51
C LEU A 160 16.50 -18.17 13.31
N THR A 161 17.12 -17.66 12.23
CA THR A 161 18.45 -18.10 11.80
C THR A 161 19.59 -17.32 12.44
N VAL A 162 19.44 -16.00 12.62
CA VAL A 162 20.50 -15.11 13.12
C VAL A 162 20.28 -14.74 14.57
N LYS A 163 19.04 -14.42 14.95
CA LYS A 163 18.72 -14.06 16.34
C LYS A 163 18.41 -15.28 17.22
N HIS A 164 18.32 -16.48 16.62
CA HIS A 164 18.08 -17.75 17.30
C HIS A 164 16.83 -17.74 18.20
N PHE A 165 15.78 -17.01 17.80
CA PHE A 165 14.52 -16.96 18.53
C PHE A 165 13.73 -18.26 18.32
N SER A 166 12.87 -18.58 19.29
CA SER A 166 11.94 -19.70 19.14
C SER A 166 10.87 -19.40 18.09
N LYS A 167 10.20 -20.43 17.58
CA LYS A 167 9.11 -20.29 16.60
C LYS A 167 7.95 -19.46 17.16
N GLU A 168 7.65 -19.63 18.45
CA GLU A 168 6.62 -18.89 19.17
C GLU A 168 6.99 -17.40 19.25
N GLN A 169 8.23 -17.10 19.65
CA GLN A 169 8.74 -15.72 19.75
C GLN A 169 8.73 -15.00 18.40
N MET A 170 9.18 -15.67 17.33
CA MET A 170 9.12 -15.13 15.98
C MET A 170 7.68 -14.84 15.55
N SER A 171 6.76 -15.76 15.84
CA SER A 171 5.34 -15.63 15.47
C SER A 171 4.67 -14.46 16.19
N VAL A 172 4.99 -14.24 17.47
CA VAL A 172 4.54 -13.07 18.22
C VAL A 172 5.10 -11.77 17.62
N ALA A 173 6.40 -11.73 17.29
CA ALA A 173 7.00 -10.55 16.68
C ALA A 173 6.40 -10.23 15.30
N PHE A 174 6.14 -11.25 14.48
CA PHE A 174 5.49 -11.11 13.18
C PHE A 174 4.04 -10.61 13.32
N LEU A 175 3.30 -11.11 14.31
CA LEU A 175 1.95 -10.63 14.61
C LEU A 175 1.95 -9.14 14.96
N PHE A 176 2.85 -8.69 15.84
CA PHE A 176 2.97 -7.27 16.15
C PHE A 176 3.37 -6.43 14.95
N PHE A 177 4.26 -6.93 14.07
CA PHE A 177 4.63 -6.25 12.83
C PHE A 177 3.40 -5.99 11.93
N GLU A 178 2.56 -7.00 11.68
CA GLU A 178 1.39 -6.85 10.81
C GLU A 178 0.25 -6.06 11.46
N TRP A 179 -0.04 -6.32 12.73
CA TRP A 179 -1.19 -5.71 13.40
C TRP A 179 -0.94 -4.26 13.80
N ALA A 180 0.31 -3.86 14.05
CA ALA A 180 0.64 -2.47 14.33
C ALA A 180 0.41 -1.52 13.13
N ALA A 181 0.27 -2.06 11.91
CA ALA A 181 -0.04 -1.29 10.70
C ALA A 181 -1.48 -0.75 10.65
N ILE A 182 -2.43 -1.43 11.30
CA ILE A 182 -3.85 -1.06 11.25
C ILE A 182 -4.10 0.32 11.90
N PRO A 183 -3.69 0.57 13.16
CA PRO A 183 -3.93 1.87 13.78
C PRO A 183 -3.13 3.00 13.11
N SER A 184 -1.95 2.69 12.55
CA SER A 184 -1.07 3.70 11.96
C SER A 184 -1.64 4.32 10.69
N THR A 185 -2.23 3.50 9.82
CA THR A 185 -2.85 3.95 8.56
C THR A 185 -4.05 4.85 8.82
N LEU A 186 -4.85 4.53 9.82
CA LEU A 186 -6.00 5.35 10.23
C LEU A 186 -5.55 6.71 10.78
N LEU A 187 -4.49 6.74 11.59
CA LEU A 187 -3.95 7.97 12.17
C LEU A 187 -3.17 8.83 11.16
N ALA A 188 -2.58 8.21 10.14
CA ALA A 188 -1.75 8.90 9.14
C ALA A 188 -2.49 10.00 8.37
N GLY A 189 -3.73 9.74 7.95
CA GLY A 189 -4.53 10.73 7.23
C GLY A 189 -4.81 11.96 8.08
N TRP A 190 -5.28 11.73 9.30
CA TRP A 190 -5.55 12.80 10.27
C TRP A 190 -4.29 13.60 10.63
N LEU A 191 -3.17 12.90 10.86
CA LEU A 191 -1.91 13.54 11.22
C LEU A 191 -1.35 14.39 10.06
N SER A 192 -1.46 13.91 8.82
CA SER A 192 -1.05 14.66 7.62
C SER A 192 -1.87 15.94 7.45
N ASP A 193 -3.19 15.85 7.62
CA ASP A 193 -4.09 17.00 7.45
C ASP A 193 -3.86 18.05 8.56
N LYS A 194 -3.78 17.63 9.82
CA LYS A 194 -3.70 18.55 10.97
C LYS A 194 -2.30 19.14 11.18
N LEU A 195 -1.25 18.32 11.07
CA LEU A 195 0.12 18.74 11.41
C LEU A 195 0.83 19.41 10.23
N PHE A 196 0.58 18.95 9.00
CA PHE A 196 1.31 19.41 7.81
C PHE A 196 0.48 20.29 6.87
N LYS A 197 -0.67 20.78 7.32
CA LYS A 197 -1.55 21.68 6.55
C LYS A 197 -1.89 21.12 5.15
N GLY A 198 -2.12 19.80 5.08
CA GLY A 198 -2.41 19.08 3.84
C GLY A 198 -1.19 18.63 3.01
N ARG A 199 0.04 18.97 3.40
CA ARG A 199 1.25 18.48 2.71
C ARG A 199 1.52 17.02 3.06
N ARG A 200 1.45 16.14 2.07
CA ARG A 200 1.54 14.68 2.25
C ARG A 200 2.97 14.18 2.46
N MET A 201 3.88 14.56 1.58
CA MET A 201 5.26 14.05 1.55
C MET A 201 6.14 14.35 2.79
N PRO A 202 6.00 15.49 3.50
CA PRO A 202 6.77 15.73 4.73
C PRO A 202 6.57 14.68 5.83
N LEU A 203 5.33 14.25 6.04
CA LEU A 203 5.04 13.16 6.99
C LEU A 203 5.68 11.84 6.53
N ALA A 204 5.59 11.53 5.24
CA ALA A 204 6.22 10.35 4.65
C ALA A 204 7.75 10.34 4.88
N MET A 205 8.44 11.48 4.71
CA MET A 205 9.88 11.58 4.97
C MET A 205 10.24 11.32 6.43
N ILE A 206 9.46 11.86 7.38
CA ILE A 206 9.67 11.63 8.81
C ILE A 206 9.48 10.15 9.15
N CYS A 207 8.41 9.53 8.64
CA CYS A 207 8.18 8.09 8.84
C CYS A 207 9.32 7.26 8.26
N MET A 208 9.80 7.57 7.05
CA MET A 208 10.93 6.84 6.45
C MET A 208 12.24 7.04 7.23
N ALA A 209 12.50 8.24 7.76
CA ALA A 209 13.66 8.48 8.61
C ALA A 209 13.59 7.69 9.94
N LEU A 210 12.41 7.61 10.56
CA LEU A 210 12.18 6.79 11.75
C LEU A 210 12.33 5.30 11.44
N ILE A 211 11.84 4.84 10.29
CA ILE A 211 12.03 3.46 9.82
C ILE A 211 13.52 3.16 9.65
N PHE A 212 14.33 4.08 9.13
CA PHE A 212 15.78 3.90 9.02
C PHE A 212 16.45 3.67 10.38
N ILE A 213 16.12 4.49 11.37
CA ILE A 213 16.66 4.36 12.73
C ILE A 213 16.22 3.03 13.34
N CYS A 214 14.93 2.67 13.20
CA CYS A 214 14.40 1.42 13.72
C CYS A 214 14.98 0.19 13.01
N LEU A 215 15.30 0.29 11.71
CA LEU A 215 15.96 -0.78 10.97
C LEU A 215 17.37 -1.04 11.51
N ILE A 216 18.12 0.01 11.83
CA ILE A 216 19.44 -0.11 12.46
C ILE A 216 19.29 -0.71 13.86
N GLY A 217 18.31 -0.25 14.65
CA GLY A 217 17.99 -0.80 15.96
C GLY A 217 17.64 -2.28 15.91
N TYR A 218 16.79 -2.68 14.98
CA TYR A 218 16.43 -4.08 14.71
C TYR A 218 17.64 -4.93 14.34
N TRP A 219 18.52 -4.41 13.49
CA TRP A 219 19.73 -5.12 13.06
C TRP A 219 20.74 -5.30 14.22
N LYS A 220 21.01 -4.23 14.96
CA LYS A 220 22.05 -4.20 16.00
C LYS A 220 21.61 -4.71 17.37
N SER A 221 20.31 -4.76 17.66
CA SER A 221 19.83 -5.22 18.96
C SER A 221 19.84 -6.75 19.08
N GLU A 222 20.23 -7.27 20.24
CA GLU A 222 20.21 -8.70 20.57
C GLU A 222 19.04 -9.07 21.50
N SER A 223 18.42 -8.08 22.14
CA SER A 223 17.28 -8.30 23.03
C SER A 223 16.00 -8.53 22.23
N LEU A 224 15.31 -9.63 22.53
CA LEU A 224 14.02 -9.97 21.93
C LEU A 224 12.98 -8.86 22.04
N PHE A 225 12.91 -8.21 23.19
CA PHE A 225 11.98 -7.12 23.43
C PHE A 225 12.24 -5.94 22.48
N MET A 226 13.51 -5.53 22.38
CA MET A 226 13.91 -4.41 21.52
C MET A 226 13.75 -4.73 20.04
N VAL A 227 14.16 -5.92 19.60
CA VAL A 227 14.00 -6.38 18.21
C VAL A 227 12.52 -6.40 17.82
N THR A 228 11.65 -6.90 18.71
CA THR A 228 10.20 -6.94 18.48
C THR A 228 9.60 -5.53 18.40
N ILE A 229 10.01 -4.62 19.29
CA ILE A 229 9.56 -3.22 19.25
C ILE A 229 9.98 -2.54 17.96
N PHE A 230 11.25 -2.67 17.55
CA PHE A 230 11.71 -2.06 16.32
C PHE A 230 11.00 -2.62 15.10
N ALA A 231 10.79 -3.95 15.04
CA ALA A 231 9.99 -4.58 13.99
C ALA A 231 8.55 -4.03 13.98
N ALA A 232 7.89 -3.96 15.14
CA ALA A 232 6.54 -3.41 15.27
C ALA A 232 6.45 -1.95 14.82
N ILE A 233 7.44 -1.11 15.16
CA ILE A 233 7.49 0.29 14.70
C ILE A 233 7.69 0.36 13.18
N VAL A 234 8.55 -0.48 12.60
CA VAL A 234 8.73 -0.52 11.15
C VAL A 234 7.44 -0.95 10.45
N GLY A 235 6.77 -2.00 10.93
CA GLY A 235 5.49 -2.48 10.40
C GLY A 235 4.37 -1.44 10.55
N CYS A 236 4.32 -0.73 11.68
CA CYS A 236 3.44 0.40 11.92
C CYS A 236 3.68 1.53 10.90
N LEU A 237 4.92 2.02 10.78
CA LEU A 237 5.18 3.24 10.03
C LEU A 237 5.19 3.04 8.51
N ILE A 238 5.45 1.84 8.00
CA ILE A 238 5.66 1.64 6.55
C ILE A 238 4.43 1.84 5.69
N TYR A 239 3.24 1.62 6.26
CA TYR A 239 1.99 1.83 5.54
C TYR A 239 1.61 3.32 5.42
N VAL A 240 2.17 4.18 6.28
CA VAL A 240 1.96 5.63 6.24
C VAL A 240 2.45 6.24 4.92
N PRO A 241 3.74 6.11 4.51
CA PRO A 241 4.21 6.65 3.23
C PRO A 241 3.52 5.97 2.03
N GLN A 242 3.16 4.68 2.12
CA GLN A 242 2.37 4.00 1.08
C GLN A 242 0.99 4.67 0.89
N PHE A 243 0.28 4.95 1.98
CA PHE A 243 -1.00 5.62 1.92
C PHE A 243 -0.86 7.05 1.38
N LEU A 244 0.11 7.81 1.88
CA LEU A 244 0.35 9.20 1.46
C LEU A 244 0.77 9.31 0.00
N ALA A 245 1.56 8.38 -0.54
CA ALA A 245 1.89 8.31 -1.96
C ALA A 245 0.65 8.04 -2.84
N SER A 246 -0.28 7.22 -2.35
CA SER A 246 -1.56 6.98 -3.02
C SER A 246 -2.40 8.26 -3.09
N VAL A 247 -2.46 9.04 -2.00
CA VAL A 247 -3.16 10.34 -1.97
C VAL A 247 -2.49 11.35 -2.89
N GLN A 248 -1.16 11.45 -2.82
CA GLN A 248 -0.38 12.37 -3.66
C GLN A 248 -0.59 12.10 -5.15
N THR A 249 -0.70 10.83 -5.55
CA THR A 249 -1.00 10.44 -6.95
C THR A 249 -2.29 11.11 -7.44
N MET A 250 -3.33 11.16 -6.60
CA MET A 250 -4.63 11.74 -6.96
C MET A 250 -4.59 13.27 -7.12
N GLU A 251 -3.63 13.94 -6.49
CA GLU A 251 -3.49 15.41 -6.55
C GLU A 251 -2.69 15.88 -7.78
N ILE A 252 -1.75 15.06 -8.26
CA ILE A 252 -0.79 15.42 -9.34
C ILE A 252 -1.26 15.06 -10.75
N VAL A 253 -2.29 14.23 -10.91
CA VAL A 253 -2.84 13.86 -12.21
C VAL A 253 -4.31 14.26 -12.33
N PRO A 254 -4.81 14.55 -13.55
CA PRO A 254 -6.23 14.80 -13.78
C PRO A 254 -7.09 13.61 -13.35
N SER A 255 -8.34 13.89 -12.92
CA SER A 255 -9.27 12.88 -12.42
C SER A 255 -9.50 11.70 -13.37
N PHE A 256 -9.51 11.95 -14.69
CA PHE A 256 -9.68 10.90 -15.71
C PHE A 256 -8.42 10.04 -15.91
N ALA A 257 -7.23 10.52 -15.51
CA ALA A 257 -5.96 9.81 -15.64
C ALA A 257 -5.51 9.12 -14.33
N VAL A 258 -6.23 9.33 -13.21
CA VAL A 258 -5.90 8.75 -11.90
C VAL A 258 -5.79 7.23 -11.96
N GLY A 259 -6.73 6.55 -12.65
CA GLY A 259 -6.69 5.09 -12.79
C GLY A 259 -5.40 4.58 -13.43
N SER A 260 -4.98 5.21 -14.53
CA SER A 260 -3.74 4.86 -15.23
C SER A 260 -2.48 5.19 -14.41
N ALA A 261 -2.49 6.29 -13.65
CA ALA A 261 -1.40 6.65 -12.76
C ALA A 261 -1.25 5.67 -11.58
N VAL A 262 -2.37 5.27 -10.97
CA VAL A 262 -2.41 4.23 -9.94
C VAL A 262 -1.94 2.89 -10.50
N GLY A 263 -2.30 2.56 -11.75
CA GLY A 263 -1.83 1.37 -12.45
C GLY A 263 -0.31 1.35 -12.65
N LEU A 264 0.29 2.45 -13.14
CA LEU A 264 1.75 2.58 -13.25
C LEU A 264 2.44 2.42 -11.91
N ARG A 265 1.95 3.14 -10.90
CA ARG A 265 2.48 3.06 -9.53
C ARG A 265 2.43 1.63 -9.02
N GLY A 266 1.28 0.97 -9.09
CA GLY A 266 1.11 -0.42 -8.66
C GLY A 266 2.05 -1.38 -9.40
N PHE A 267 2.13 -1.28 -10.73
CA PHE A 267 3.08 -2.06 -11.52
C PHE A 267 4.52 -1.86 -11.02
N MET A 268 4.93 -0.60 -10.81
CA MET A 268 6.28 -0.28 -10.36
C MET A 268 6.55 -0.85 -8.95
N SER A 269 5.62 -0.65 -8.02
CA SER A 269 5.73 -1.12 -6.64
C SER A 269 5.82 -2.63 -6.49
N TYR A 270 4.99 -3.38 -7.22
CA TYR A 270 4.98 -4.84 -7.12
C TYR A 270 6.08 -5.49 -7.96
N ILE A 271 6.32 -5.04 -9.20
CA ILE A 271 7.33 -5.66 -10.06
C ILE A 271 8.74 -5.28 -9.61
N PHE A 272 9.01 -3.99 -9.39
CA PHE A 272 10.35 -3.56 -8.98
C PHE A 272 10.47 -3.54 -7.46
N GLY A 273 9.56 -2.88 -6.75
CA GLY A 273 9.66 -2.76 -5.29
C GLY A 273 9.70 -4.12 -4.60
N ALA A 274 8.68 -4.97 -4.79
CA ALA A 274 8.64 -6.27 -4.13
C ALA A 274 9.79 -7.20 -4.56
N SER A 275 10.17 -7.22 -5.84
CA SER A 275 11.30 -8.05 -6.31
C SER A 275 12.64 -7.58 -5.77
N LEU A 276 12.86 -6.26 -5.64
CA LEU A 276 14.06 -5.71 -5.00
C LEU A 276 14.08 -6.06 -3.50
N GLY A 277 12.93 -6.03 -2.83
CA GLY A 277 12.82 -6.35 -1.41
C GLY A 277 12.98 -7.85 -1.12
N THR A 278 12.54 -8.70 -2.03
CA THR A 278 12.57 -10.17 -1.84
C THR A 278 13.78 -10.79 -2.53
N SER A 279 13.77 -10.85 -3.86
CA SER A 279 14.79 -11.54 -4.66
C SER A 279 16.17 -10.89 -4.55
N LEU A 280 16.28 -9.57 -4.75
CA LEU A 280 17.58 -8.92 -4.67
C LEU A 280 18.15 -8.95 -3.25
N PHE A 281 17.29 -8.80 -2.23
CA PHE A 281 17.72 -8.97 -0.85
C PHE A 281 18.28 -10.38 -0.61
N GLY A 282 17.61 -11.43 -1.08
CA GLY A 282 18.11 -12.81 -0.98
C GLY A 282 19.48 -12.99 -1.63
N ILE A 283 19.64 -12.51 -2.87
CA ILE A 283 20.94 -12.55 -3.59
C ILE A 283 22.03 -11.82 -2.79
N MET A 284 21.71 -10.66 -2.21
CA MET A 284 22.66 -9.91 -1.37
C MET A 284 23.04 -10.68 -0.10
N VAL A 285 22.09 -11.40 0.51
CA VAL A 285 22.35 -12.25 1.67
C VAL A 285 23.23 -13.44 1.31
N ASP A 286 23.01 -14.07 0.16
CA ASP A 286 23.79 -15.23 -0.28
C ASP A 286 25.26 -14.87 -0.58
N HIS A 287 25.52 -13.67 -1.12
CA HIS A 287 26.88 -13.25 -1.49
C HIS A 287 27.63 -12.46 -0.40
N ILE A 288 26.93 -11.60 0.35
CA ILE A 288 27.55 -10.62 1.28
C ILE A 288 27.08 -10.89 2.74
N GLY A 289 26.18 -11.84 2.94
CA GLY A 289 25.54 -12.08 4.23
C GLY A 289 24.44 -11.06 4.54
N TRP A 290 23.82 -11.23 5.71
CA TRP A 290 22.70 -10.40 6.17
C TRP A 290 22.97 -8.90 6.18
N HIS A 291 24.23 -8.50 6.35
CA HIS A 291 24.65 -7.11 6.27
C HIS A 291 24.35 -6.49 4.89
N GLY A 292 24.59 -7.23 3.81
CA GLY A 292 24.26 -6.79 2.45
C GLY A 292 22.77 -6.50 2.28
N GLY A 293 21.91 -7.36 2.83
CA GLY A 293 20.46 -7.15 2.83
C GLY A 293 20.05 -5.89 3.59
N PHE A 294 20.57 -5.66 4.80
CA PHE A 294 20.26 -4.44 5.55
C PHE A 294 20.78 -3.17 4.89
N TYR A 295 21.97 -3.21 4.26
CA TYR A 295 22.46 -2.08 3.47
C TYR A 295 21.58 -1.79 2.27
N LEU A 296 21.08 -2.83 1.57
CA LEU A 296 20.13 -2.66 0.47
C LEU A 296 18.86 -1.94 0.92
N LEU A 297 18.25 -2.39 2.04
CA LEU A 297 17.07 -1.73 2.60
C LEU A 297 17.36 -0.31 3.05
N GLY A 298 18.51 -0.08 3.70
CA GLY A 298 18.96 1.25 4.12
C GLY A 298 19.11 2.22 2.94
N CYS A 299 19.77 1.79 1.86
CA CYS A 299 19.88 2.56 0.62
C CYS A 299 18.49 2.84 0.02
N GLY A 300 17.60 1.86 0.03
CA GLY A 300 16.21 2.03 -0.37
C GLY A 300 15.46 3.12 0.38
N ILE A 301 15.62 3.16 1.70
CA ILE A 301 15.00 4.17 2.54
C ILE A 301 15.54 5.57 2.18
N ILE A 302 16.85 5.71 1.98
CA ILE A 302 17.46 6.98 1.57
C ILE A 302 16.94 7.41 0.20
N CYS A 303 16.90 6.51 -0.79
CA CYS A 303 16.31 6.78 -2.10
C CYS A 303 14.84 7.20 -1.99
N CYS A 304 14.06 6.52 -1.14
CA CYS A 304 12.67 6.88 -0.88
C CYS A 304 12.55 8.31 -0.36
N ILE A 305 13.38 8.71 0.61
CA ILE A 305 13.37 10.07 1.17
C ILE A 305 13.68 11.10 0.09
N ILE A 306 14.65 10.82 -0.79
CA ILE A 306 15.00 11.70 -1.92
C ILE A 306 13.80 11.84 -2.87
N PHE A 307 13.14 10.74 -3.25
CA PHE A 307 11.97 10.80 -4.12
C PHE A 307 10.75 11.44 -3.45
N CYS A 308 10.54 11.26 -2.14
CA CYS A 308 9.53 11.98 -1.37
C CYS A 308 9.78 13.49 -1.43
N TRP A 309 11.03 13.92 -1.30
CA TRP A 309 11.41 15.33 -1.41
C TRP A 309 11.21 15.88 -2.83
N LEU A 310 11.59 15.12 -3.87
CA LEU A 310 11.33 15.49 -5.26
C LEU A 310 9.84 15.61 -5.56
N SER A 311 9.05 14.63 -5.10
CA SER A 311 7.58 14.67 -5.21
C SER A 311 6.99 15.85 -4.46
N HIS A 312 7.54 16.21 -3.29
CA HIS A 312 7.08 17.36 -2.52
C HIS A 312 7.31 18.67 -3.28
N ARG A 313 8.50 18.84 -3.86
CA ARG A 313 8.83 20.01 -4.68
C ARG A 313 7.94 20.10 -5.91
N GLY A 314 7.73 18.98 -6.59
CA GLY A 314 6.85 18.91 -7.76
C GLY A 314 5.40 19.26 -7.44
N ALA A 315 4.90 18.88 -6.27
CA ALA A 315 3.56 19.26 -5.81
C ALA A 315 3.46 20.77 -5.54
N ILE A 316 4.46 21.37 -4.87
CA ILE A 316 4.49 22.82 -4.61
C ILE A 316 4.55 23.61 -5.93
N GLU A 317 5.30 23.15 -6.92
CA GLU A 317 5.38 23.79 -8.23
C GLU A 317 4.03 23.79 -8.95
N LEU A 318 3.31 22.66 -8.92
CA LEU A 318 1.94 22.53 -9.42
C LEU A 318 0.96 23.48 -8.71
N GLU A 319 1.04 23.58 -7.38
CA GLU A 319 0.22 24.52 -6.60
C GLU A 319 0.48 25.97 -7.01
N ARG A 320 1.76 26.35 -7.20
CA ARG A 320 2.14 27.69 -7.64
C ARG A 320 1.62 28.00 -9.04
N HIS A 321 1.73 27.05 -9.97
CA HIS A 321 1.21 27.23 -11.33
C HIS A 321 -0.32 27.38 -11.35
N ARG A 322 -1.05 26.61 -10.53
CA ARG A 322 -2.50 26.78 -10.38
C ARG A 322 -2.86 28.13 -9.77
N ALA A 323 -2.14 28.56 -8.74
CA ALA A 323 -2.37 29.86 -8.10
C ALA A 323 -2.08 31.04 -9.04
N ALA A 324 -1.05 30.93 -9.90
CA ALA A 324 -0.75 31.93 -10.92
C ALA A 324 -1.86 32.00 -11.98
N TYR A 325 -2.33 30.85 -12.47
CA TYR A 325 -3.42 30.79 -13.45
C TYR A 325 -4.72 31.44 -12.93
N ILE A 326 -5.11 31.15 -11.69
CA ILE A 326 -6.29 31.76 -11.02
C ILE A 326 -6.12 33.26 -10.79
N LYS A 327 -4.88 33.76 -10.68
CA LYS A 327 -4.63 35.19 -10.51
C LYS A 327 -4.72 35.95 -11.84
N GLU A 328 -4.48 35.25 -12.96
CA GLU A 328 -4.49 35.81 -14.31
C GLU A 328 -5.87 35.73 -15.01
N HIS A 329 -6.79 34.89 -14.52
CA HIS A 329 -8.11 34.63 -15.10
C HIS A 329 -9.21 34.76 -14.06
#